data_AF-A0A7V8D9F5-F1
#
_entry.id   AF-A0A7V8D9F5-F1
#
_cell.length_a   1.000
_cell.length_b   1.000
_cell.length_c   1.000
_cell.angle_alpha   90.00
_cell.angle_beta   90.00
_cell.angle_gamma   90.00
#
_symmetry.space_group_name_H-M   'P 1'
#
loop_
_entity.id
_entity.type
_entity.pdbx_description
1 polymer ?
#
loop_
_entity_poly.entity_id
_entity_poly.type
_entity_poly.pdbx_seq_one_letter_code
_entity_poly.pdbx_strand_id
1 'polypeptide(L)'
;MDIVDPIVFRLAIFVLAIFVGYYVVWSVTPALHTPLMAVTNAISSVVIVGALVAAAAVTGGGAVDGATWTSRIMGAVAVALAAVNIFGGFLVTERMLAMYKKKDKPAKGESK
;
A
#
# COMPACT_ATOMS: atom_id res chain seq x y z
N MET A 1 13.29 19.50 -19.90
CA MET A 1 12.07 19.91 -19.17
C MET A 1 12.54 20.41 -17.82
N ASP A 2 13.33 21.49 -17.80
CA ASP A 2 14.18 21.86 -16.66
C ASP A 2 13.92 23.30 -16.22
N ILE A 3 12.64 23.65 -16.05
CA ILE A 3 12.22 25.00 -15.63
C ILE A 3 12.01 25.05 -14.11
N VAL A 4 11.93 23.91 -13.43
CA VAL A 4 11.60 23.82 -12.00
C VAL A 4 12.55 22.84 -11.32
N ASP A 5 13.10 23.25 -10.18
CA ASP A 5 13.98 22.43 -9.35
C ASP A 5 13.29 21.08 -8.98
N PRO A 6 13.98 19.93 -9.08
CA PRO A 6 13.39 18.61 -8.78
C PRO A 6 12.81 18.50 -7.37
N ILE A 7 13.39 19.20 -6.39
CA ILE A 7 12.89 19.22 -5.01
C ILE A 7 11.58 20.00 -4.96
N VAL A 8 11.55 21.19 -5.57
CA VAL A 8 10.34 22.03 -5.65
C VAL A 8 9.21 21.27 -6.36
N PHE A 9 9.52 20.56 -7.44
CA PHE A 9 8.55 19.74 -8.16
C PHE A 9 7.99 18.59 -7.31
N ARG A 10 8.84 17.82 -6.61
CA ARG A 10 8.40 16.72 -5.72
C ARG A 10 7.62 17.25 -4.51
N LEU A 11 8.03 18.39 -3.97
CA LEU A 11 7.34 19.05 -2.86
C LEU A 11 5.94 19.52 -3.29
N ALA A 12 5.80 20.08 -4.49
CA ALA A 12 4.50 20.44 -5.04
C ALA A 12 3.58 19.21 -5.15
N ILE A 13 4.09 18.08 -5.68
CA ILE A 13 3.33 16.82 -5.73
C ILE A 13 2.93 16.36 -4.33
N PHE A 14 3.85 16.41 -3.36
CA PHE A 14 3.60 16.03 -1.98
C PHE A 14 2.47 16.86 -1.34
N VAL A 15 2.52 18.19 -1.48
CA VAL A 15 1.49 19.09 -0.94
C VAL A 15 0.14 18.83 -1.62
N LEU A 16 0.11 18.69 -2.95
CA LEU A 16 -1.13 18.37 -3.67
C LEU A 16 -1.70 17.01 -3.25
N ALA A 17 -0.85 16.01 -3.02
CA ALA A 17 -1.27 14.69 -2.55
C ALA A 17 -1.91 14.75 -1.15
N ILE A 18 -1.44 15.62 -0.25
CA ILE A 18 -2.07 15.84 1.06
C ILE A 18 -3.50 16.37 0.89
N PHE A 19 -3.69 17.39 0.04
CA PHE A 19 -5.03 17.92 -0.23
C PHE A 19 -5.96 16.85 -0.77
N VAL A 20 -5.51 16.07 -1.75
CA VAL A 20 -6.29 14.96 -2.32
C VAL A 20 -6.63 13.94 -1.22
N GLY A 21 -5.65 13.50 -0.43
CA GLY A 21 -5.86 12.53 0.65
C GLY A 21 -6.88 13.00 1.69
N TYR A 22 -6.83 14.29 2.07
CA TYR A 22 -7.79 14.89 2.99
C TYR A 22 -9.22 14.83 2.45
N TYR A 23 -9.46 15.29 1.22
CA TYR A 23 -10.80 15.27 0.62
C TYR A 23 -11.34 13.85 0.40
N VAL A 24 -10.46 12.90 0.03
CA VAL A 24 -10.84 11.50 -0.14
C VAL A 24 -11.31 10.90 1.19
N VAL A 25 -10.55 11.09 2.27
CA VAL A 25 -10.89 10.53 3.60
C VAL A 25 -12.09 11.23 4.23
N TRP A 26 -12.27 12.54 4.03
CA TRP A 26 -13.42 13.28 4.59
C TRP A 26 -14.75 12.79 4.02
N SER A 27 -14.76 12.34 2.76
CA SER A 27 -15.98 11.95 2.04
C SER A 27 -16.51 10.53 2.35
N VAL A 28 -15.97 9.85 3.36
CA VAL A 28 -16.33 8.46 3.69
C VAL A 28 -17.55 8.38 4.62
N THR A 29 -18.42 7.39 4.40
CA THR A 29 -19.56 7.10 5.29
C THR A 29 -19.07 6.66 6.68
N PRO A 30 -19.66 7.11 7.80
CA PRO A 30 -19.18 6.79 9.15
C PRO A 30 -19.03 5.29 9.46
N ALA A 31 -19.91 4.45 8.91
CA ALA A 31 -19.83 3.00 9.06
C ALA A 31 -18.55 2.38 8.46
N LEU A 32 -17.90 3.08 7.53
CA LEU A 32 -16.72 2.59 6.82
C LEU A 32 -15.39 3.04 7.43
N HIS A 33 -15.36 3.80 8.54
CA HIS A 33 -14.08 4.22 9.14
C HIS A 33 -13.19 3.04 9.56
N THR A 34 -13.77 1.97 10.12
CA THR A 34 -13.00 0.77 10.51
C THR A 34 -12.46 0.02 9.29
N PRO A 35 -13.26 -0.28 8.24
CA PRO A 35 -12.73 -0.78 6.97
C PRO A 35 -11.69 0.15 6.32
N LEU A 36 -11.89 1.47 6.36
CA LEU A 36 -10.97 2.46 5.81
C LEU A 36 -9.61 2.40 6.51
N MET A 37 -9.61 2.26 7.83
CA MET A 37 -8.37 2.08 8.59
C MET A 37 -7.61 0.83 8.08
N ALA A 38 -8.29 -0.29 7.86
CA ALA A 38 -7.68 -1.50 7.31
C ALA A 38 -7.13 -1.29 5.88
N VAL A 39 -7.86 -0.59 5.00
CA VAL A 39 -7.42 -0.24 3.65
C VAL A 39 -6.15 0.62 3.69
N THR A 40 -6.12 1.65 4.54
CA THR A 40 -4.96 2.54 4.64
C THR A 40 -3.71 1.82 5.14
N ASN A 41 -3.88 0.82 6.02
CA ASN A 41 -2.79 -0.06 6.41
C ASN A 41 -2.27 -0.88 5.21
N ALA A 42 -3.16 -1.47 4.42
CA ALA A 42 -2.76 -2.20 3.20
C ALA A 42 -2.03 -1.29 2.19
N ILE A 43 -2.53 -0.06 1.96
CA ILE A 43 -1.94 0.92 1.03
C ILE A 43 -0.56 1.39 1.51
N SER A 44 -0.33 1.47 2.83
CA SER A 44 0.98 1.84 3.38
C SER A 44 2.12 0.90 2.92
N SER A 45 1.77 -0.29 2.43
CA SER A 45 2.72 -1.25 1.85
C SER A 45 3.39 -0.81 0.55
N VAL A 46 3.14 0.42 0.06
CA VAL A 46 3.91 1.05 -1.04
C VAL A 46 5.43 1.05 -0.77
N VAL A 47 5.84 0.92 0.49
CA VAL A 47 7.23 0.69 0.91
C VAL A 47 7.89 -0.50 0.19
N ILE A 48 7.12 -1.47 -0.34
CA ILE A 48 7.65 -2.57 -1.15
C ILE A 48 8.48 -2.10 -2.35
N VAL A 49 8.15 -0.93 -2.93
CA VAL A 49 8.91 -0.34 -4.04
C VAL A 49 10.35 -0.04 -3.60
N GLY A 50 10.51 0.58 -2.43
CA GLY A 50 11.84 0.85 -1.87
C GLY A 50 12.57 -0.44 -1.45
N ALA A 51 11.84 -1.41 -0.89
CA ALA A 51 12.40 -2.69 -0.50
C ALA A 51 12.94 -3.49 -1.71
N LEU A 52 12.22 -3.47 -2.85
CA LEU A 52 12.66 -4.08 -4.09
C LEU A 52 13.89 -3.39 -4.66
N VAL A 53 13.96 -2.05 -4.61
CA VAL A 53 15.15 -1.30 -5.04
C VAL A 53 16.37 -1.66 -4.18
N ALA A 54 16.20 -1.79 -2.86
CA ALA A 54 17.27 -2.22 -1.95
C ALA A 54 17.68 -3.69 -2.17
N ALA A 55 16.71 -4.60 -2.35
CA ALA A 55 16.98 -6.01 -2.63
C ALA A 55 17.67 -6.22 -3.99
N ALA A 56 17.29 -5.41 -4.98
CA ALA A 56 17.85 -5.39 -6.31
C ALA A 56 19.04 -4.42 -6.44
N ALA A 57 19.64 -3.97 -5.34
CA ALA A 57 20.85 -3.15 -5.38
C ALA A 57 21.98 -3.91 -6.07
N VAL A 58 22.13 -3.66 -7.38
CA VAL A 58 23.25 -4.10 -8.19
C VAL A 58 24.27 -2.97 -8.12
N THR A 59 25.37 -3.17 -7.39
CA THR A 59 26.53 -2.29 -7.55
C THR A 59 27.04 -2.45 -8.97
N GLY A 60 26.86 -1.42 -9.78
CA GLY A 60 27.50 -1.35 -11.09
C GLY A 60 29.01 -1.49 -10.93
N GLY A 61 29.57 -2.60 -11.41
CA GLY A 61 31.01 -2.83 -11.46
C GLY A 61 31.58 -3.67 -10.31
N GLY A 62 31.59 -5.00 -10.49
CA GLY A 62 32.74 -5.84 -10.17
C GLY A 62 33.06 -6.23 -8.72
N ALA A 63 32.54 -5.58 -7.69
CA ALA A 63 32.78 -6.01 -6.31
C ALA A 63 31.52 -5.86 -5.43
N VAL A 64 31.18 -6.94 -4.73
CA VAL A 64 30.17 -6.93 -3.66
C VAL A 64 30.89 -6.52 -2.39
N ASP A 65 30.94 -5.23 -2.10
CA ASP A 65 31.36 -4.77 -0.78
C ASP A 65 30.36 -5.24 0.29
N GLY A 66 30.81 -5.33 1.54
CA GLY A 66 29.96 -5.72 2.68
C GLY A 66 28.68 -4.89 2.79
N ALA A 67 28.73 -3.61 2.42
CA ALA A 67 27.58 -2.72 2.39
C ALA A 67 26.48 -3.15 1.39
N THR A 68 26.88 -3.63 0.21
CA THR A 68 25.95 -4.13 -0.82
C THR A 68 25.29 -5.43 -0.36
N TRP A 69 26.05 -6.30 0.30
CA TRP A 69 25.53 -7.53 0.88
C TRP A 69 24.48 -7.24 1.97
N THR A 70 24.77 -6.30 2.88
CA THR A 70 23.82 -5.87 3.90
C THR A 70 22.56 -5.25 3.30
N SER A 71 22.70 -4.40 2.27
CA SER A 71 21.56 -3.79 1.58
C SER A 71 20.62 -4.84 0.97
N ARG A 72 21.17 -5.88 0.34
CA ARG A 72 20.38 -6.95 -0.29
C ARG A 72 19.66 -7.82 0.73
N ILE A 73 20.32 -8.17 1.84
CA ILE A 73 19.68 -8.93 2.93
C ILE A 73 18.57 -8.11 3.57
N MET A 74 18.85 -6.86 3.92
CA MET A 74 17.84 -5.97 4.50
C MET A 74 16.68 -5.72 3.54
N GLY A 75 16.97 -5.55 2.25
CA GLY A 75 15.96 -5.44 1.20
C GLY A 75 15.10 -6.69 1.10
N ALA A 76 15.69 -7.89 1.13
CA ALA A 76 14.96 -9.15 1.09
C ALA A 76 14.04 -9.32 2.33
N VAL A 77 14.53 -8.98 3.52
CA VAL A 77 13.72 -8.97 4.75
C VAL A 77 12.60 -7.94 4.65
N ALA A 78 12.89 -6.73 4.16
CA ALA A 78 11.89 -5.68 3.97
C ALA A 78 10.81 -6.10 2.95
N VAL A 79 11.17 -6.80 1.87
CA VAL A 79 10.21 -7.35 0.91
C VAL A 79 9.31 -8.39 1.59
N ALA A 80 9.88 -9.30 2.39
CA ALA A 80 9.09 -10.29 3.13
C ALA A 80 8.09 -9.63 4.09
N LEU A 81 8.54 -8.64 4.86
CA LEU A 81 7.67 -7.89 5.78
C LEU A 81 6.60 -7.08 5.05
N ALA A 82 6.96 -6.42 3.94
CA ALA A 82 6.02 -5.68 3.12
C ALA A 82 4.96 -6.62 2.51
N ALA A 83 5.36 -7.81 2.04
CA ALA A 83 4.43 -8.81 1.52
C ALA A 83 3.39 -9.22 2.57
N VAL A 84 3.81 -9.46 3.83
CA VAL A 84 2.87 -9.77 4.92
C VAL A 84 1.85 -8.64 5.11
N ASN A 85 2.27 -7.38 5.05
CA ASN A 85 1.36 -6.24 5.17
C ASN A 85 0.41 -6.12 3.97
N ILE A 86 0.89 -6.35 2.73
CA ILE A 86 0.06 -6.37 1.53
C ILE A 86 -1.03 -7.45 1.66
N PHE A 87 -0.62 -8.70 1.82
CA PHE A 87 -1.56 -9.82 1.82
C PHE A 87 -2.48 -9.79 3.03
N GLY A 88 -1.94 -9.52 4.22
CA GLY A 88 -2.72 -9.41 5.45
C GLY A 88 -3.70 -8.24 5.41
N GLY A 89 -3.23 -7.06 4.98
CA GLY A 89 -4.03 -5.84 4.90
C GLY A 89 -5.20 -5.98 3.92
N PHE A 90 -4.95 -6.49 2.70
CA PHE A 90 -6.01 -6.66 1.71
C PHE A 90 -6.98 -7.81 2.06
N LEU A 91 -6.49 -8.92 2.61
CA LEU A 91 -7.36 -10.04 3.02
C LEU A 91 -8.32 -9.64 4.15
N VAL A 92 -7.83 -8.91 5.15
CA VAL A 92 -8.66 -8.43 6.27
C VAL A 92 -9.66 -7.40 5.77
N THR A 93 -9.22 -6.47 4.92
CA THR A 93 -10.09 -5.46 4.29
C THR A 93 -11.22 -6.11 3.50
N GLU A 94 -10.93 -7.11 2.67
CA GLU A 94 -11.93 -7.82 1.89
C GLU A 94 -12.97 -8.48 2.80
N ARG A 95 -12.53 -9.16 3.86
CA ARG A 95 -13.44 -9.76 4.86
C ARG A 95 -14.31 -8.70 5.53
N MET A 96 -13.76 -7.55 5.86
CA MET A 96 -14.53 -6.45 6.46
C MET A 96 -15.59 -5.90 5.51
N LEU A 97 -15.23 -5.66 4.24
CA LEU A 97 -16.16 -5.15 3.23
C LEU A 97 -17.21 -6.19 2.82
N ALA A 98 -16.88 -7.48 2.86
CA ALA A 98 -17.82 -8.56 2.59
C ALA A 98 -18.99 -8.60 3.59
N MET A 99 -18.78 -8.14 4.83
CA MET A 99 -19.86 -8.05 5.83
C MET A 99 -20.92 -6.98 5.48
N TYR A 100 -20.57 -6.01 4.63
CA TYR A 100 -21.50 -4.98 4.14
C TYR A 100 -22.23 -5.39 2.86
N LYS A 101 -21.84 -6.49 2.22
CA LYS A 101 -22.59 -7.04 1.08
C LYS A 101 -23.86 -7.70 1.59
N LYS A 102 -25.01 -7.30 1.02
CA LYS A 102 -26.30 -7.91 1.33
C LYS A 102 -26.20 -9.40 0.96
N LYS A 103 -26.37 -10.29 1.93
CA LYS A 103 -26.42 -11.73 1.68
C LYS A 103 -27.61 -11.98 0.75
N ASP A 104 -27.36 -12.48 -0.46
CA ASP A 104 -28.44 -12.86 -1.37
C ASP A 104 -29.40 -13.77 -0.62
N LYS A 105 -30.63 -13.31 -0.44
CA LYS A 105 -31.67 -14.05 0.25
C LYS A 105 -31.93 -15.28 -0.63
N PRO A 106 -31.74 -16.52 -0.16
CA PRO A 106 -32.14 -17.67 -0.96
C PRO A 106 -33.62 -17.46 -1.28
N ALA A 107 -33.96 -17.52 -2.57
CA ALA A 107 -35.33 -17.42 -3.03
C ALA A 107 -36.16 -18.38 -2.18
N LYS A 108 -37.14 -17.84 -1.44
CA LYS A 108 -38.11 -18.65 -0.73
C LYS A 108 -38.72 -19.59 -1.76
N GLY A 109 -38.30 -20.86 -1.75
CA GLY A 109 -38.99 -21.92 -2.45
C GLY A 109 -40.44 -21.91 -1.97
N GLU A 110 -41.33 -21.73 -2.92
CA GLU A 110 -42.77 -21.71 -2.71
C GLU A 110 -43.19 -22.99 -2.00
N SER A 111 -43.79 -22.85 -0.83
CA SER A 111 -44.65 -23.88 -0.27
C SER A 111 -45.93 -23.89 -1.11
N LYS A 112 -46.13 -24.96 -1.86
CA LYS A 112 -47.45 -25.46 -2.24
C LYS A 112 -47.59 -26.89 -1.74
#